data_AF-A0A7Y4QZV1-F1
#
_entry.id   AF-A0A7Y4QZV1-F1
#
_cell.length_a   1.000
_cell.length_b   1.000
_cell.length_c   1.000
_cell.angle_alpha   90.00
_cell.angle_beta   90.00
_cell.angle_gamma   90.00
#
_symmetry.space_group_name_H-M   'P 1'
#
loop_
_entity.id
_entity.type
_entity.pdbx_description
1 polymer ?
#
loop_
_entity_poly.entity_id
_entity_poly.type
_entity_poly.pdbx_seq_one_letter_code
_entity_poly.pdbx_strand_id
1 'polypeptide(L)'
;MKNFFILLLTCLSITSFAQREYWQQRVDYAMDIKFNATNHRFTGNQKLIYSNNSPDTLTKVYYHLYFNAFQPGSMMDVRSRNLPDPDRRVMDRISKLKEDEIGFQHITSLKQDGKALT
;
A
#
# COMPACT_ATOMS: atom_id res chain seq x y z
N MET A 1 29.96 -1.41 47.50
CA MET A 1 30.35 -1.62 46.08
C MET A 1 29.55 -2.73 45.41
N LYS A 2 29.42 -3.93 46.01
CA LYS A 2 28.65 -5.06 45.45
C LYS A 2 27.17 -4.73 45.12
N ASN A 3 26.49 -3.98 46.00
CA ASN A 3 25.08 -3.59 45.79
C ASN A 3 24.91 -2.55 44.66
N PHE A 4 25.91 -1.70 44.43
CA PHE A 4 25.90 -0.71 43.34
C PHE A 4 26.09 -1.39 41.98
N PHE A 5 26.93 -2.42 41.93
CA PHE A 5 27.14 -3.23 40.74
C PHE A 5 25.89 -4.03 40.35
N ILE A 6 25.17 -4.57 41.33
CA ILE A 6 23.87 -5.24 41.11
C ILE A 6 22.83 -4.24 40.58
N LEU A 7 22.75 -3.04 41.17
CA LEU A 7 21.83 -2.00 40.73
C LEU A 7 22.11 -1.56 39.26
N LEU A 8 23.39 -1.43 38.90
CA LEU A 8 23.82 -1.09 37.55
C LEU A 8 23.48 -2.21 36.55
N LEU A 9 23.69 -3.47 36.91
CA LEU A 9 23.30 -4.62 36.08
C LEU A 9 21.79 -4.66 35.86
N THR A 10 20.99 -4.44 36.90
CA THR A 10 19.53 -4.44 36.78
C THR A 10 19.01 -3.29 35.92
N CYS A 11 19.64 -2.10 35.97
CA CYS A 11 19.29 -0.98 35.09
C CYS A 11 19.58 -1.26 33.61
N LEU A 12 20.68 -1.96 33.30
CA LEU A 12 21.01 -2.36 31.93
C LEU A 12 20.03 -3.38 31.33
N SER A 13 19.43 -4.23 32.15
CA SER A 13 18.43 -5.21 31.67
C SER A 13 17.13 -4.54 31.19
N ILE A 14 16.75 -3.40 31.80
CA ILE A 14 15.49 -2.71 31.51
C ILE A 14 15.53 -2.05 30.12
N THR A 15 16.71 -1.63 29.64
CA THR A 15 16.85 -1.03 28.30
C THR A 15 16.68 -2.03 27.16
N SER A 16 16.77 -3.35 27.44
CA SER A 16 16.58 -4.41 26.44
C SER A 16 15.11 -4.66 26.10
N PHE A 17 14.17 -4.23 26.95
CA PHE A 17 12.71 -4.34 26.70
C PHE A 17 12.13 -3.17 25.88
N ALA A 18 12.97 -2.22 25.43
CA ALA A 18 12.52 -1.09 24.61
C ALA A 18 12.35 -1.44 23.12
N GLN A 19 12.68 -2.66 22.69
CA GLN A 19 12.42 -3.10 21.32
C GLN A 19 10.96 -3.57 21.21
N ARG A 20 10.15 -2.84 20.45
CA ARG A 20 8.78 -3.29 20.11
C ARG A 20 8.87 -4.62 19.38
N GLU A 21 7.98 -5.56 19.71
CA GLU A 21 7.80 -6.77 18.91
C GLU A 21 7.54 -6.40 17.46
N TYR A 22 8.39 -6.91 16.58
CA TYR A 22 8.27 -6.70 15.16
C TYR A 22 7.21 -7.64 14.58
N TRP A 23 6.21 -7.08 13.90
CA TRP A 23 5.20 -7.84 13.17
C TRP A 23 5.22 -7.48 11.68
N GLN A 24 4.91 -8.46 10.85
CA GLN A 24 4.70 -8.29 9.41
C GLN A 24 3.28 -8.68 9.05
N GLN A 25 2.65 -7.92 8.18
CA GLN A 25 1.32 -8.25 7.69
C GLN A 25 1.43 -9.26 6.56
N ARG A 26 0.46 -10.17 6.48
CA ARG A 26 0.37 -11.14 5.38
C ARG A 26 -0.93 -10.90 4.63
N VAL A 27 -0.84 -10.98 3.31
CA VAL A 27 -2.00 -10.91 2.44
C VAL A 27 -1.94 -12.04 1.42
N ASP A 28 -2.97 -12.86 1.41
CA ASP A 28 -3.13 -13.94 0.43
C ASP A 28 -4.12 -13.50 -0.64
N TYR A 29 -3.69 -13.59 -1.90
CA TYR A 29 -4.49 -13.20 -3.05
C TYR A 29 -4.86 -14.41 -3.89
N ALA A 30 -6.13 -14.49 -4.27
CA ALA A 30 -6.60 -15.34 -5.35
C ALA A 30 -7.29 -14.45 -6.39
N MET A 31 -6.85 -14.52 -7.63
CA MET A 31 -7.37 -13.69 -8.71
C MET A 31 -7.77 -14.56 -9.91
N ASP A 32 -8.92 -14.26 -10.49
CA ASP A 32 -9.36 -14.79 -11.77
C ASP A 32 -9.56 -13.60 -12.71
N ILE A 33 -8.63 -13.44 -13.65
CA ILE A 33 -8.54 -12.27 -14.52
C ILE A 33 -8.58 -12.72 -15.98
N LYS A 34 -9.49 -12.12 -16.74
CA LYS A 34 -9.60 -12.26 -18.19
C LYS A 34 -8.97 -11.06 -18.87
N PHE A 35 -7.93 -11.32 -19.66
CA PHE A 35 -7.23 -10.30 -20.42
C PHE A 35 -7.74 -10.25 -21.86
N ASN A 36 -8.02 -9.04 -22.35
CA ASN A 36 -8.20 -8.73 -23.75
C ASN A 36 -7.01 -7.87 -24.20
N ALA A 37 -5.99 -8.54 -24.74
CA ALA A 37 -4.75 -7.90 -25.18
C ALA A 37 -4.98 -6.92 -26.34
N THR A 38 -5.87 -7.25 -27.27
CA THR A 38 -6.19 -6.40 -28.43
C THR A 38 -6.76 -5.05 -28.01
N ASN A 39 -7.61 -5.05 -26.98
CA ASN A 39 -8.27 -3.84 -26.49
C ASN A 39 -7.58 -3.24 -25.25
N HIS A 40 -6.43 -3.75 -24.83
CA HIS A 40 -5.69 -3.32 -23.62
C HIS A 40 -6.55 -3.28 -22.34
N ARG A 41 -7.46 -4.25 -22.18
CA ARG A 41 -8.40 -4.29 -21.04
C ARG A 41 -8.31 -5.61 -20.31
N PHE A 42 -8.62 -5.58 -19.01
CA PHE A 42 -8.86 -6.78 -18.24
C PHE A 42 -10.10 -6.62 -17.36
N THR A 43 -10.75 -7.74 -17.08
CA THR A 43 -11.85 -7.83 -16.12
C THR A 43 -11.64 -9.07 -15.27
N GLY A 44 -12.14 -9.06 -14.04
CA GLY A 44 -11.94 -10.21 -13.18
C GLY A 44 -12.41 -9.98 -11.77
N ASN A 45 -12.20 -11.01 -10.95
CA ASN A 45 -12.50 -11.01 -9.54
C ASN A 45 -11.22 -11.26 -8.74
N GLN A 46 -11.10 -10.56 -7.63
CA GLN A 46 -10.01 -10.75 -6.67
C GLN A 46 -10.63 -11.10 -5.31
N LYS A 47 -10.12 -12.16 -4.68
CA LYS A 47 -10.31 -12.45 -3.26
C LYS A 47 -8.99 -12.20 -2.53
N LEU A 48 -9.08 -11.47 -1.43
CA LEU A 48 -7.96 -11.11 -0.58
C LEU A 48 -8.26 -11.58 0.84
N ILE A 49 -7.32 -12.28 1.47
CA ILE A 49 -7.35 -12.60 2.90
C ILE A 49 -6.23 -11.81 3.57
N TYR A 50 -6.61 -10.86 4.43
CA TYR A 50 -5.67 -10.03 5.18
C TYR A 50 -5.48 -10.61 6.58
N SER A 51 -4.24 -10.95 6.94
CA SER A 51 -3.91 -11.43 8.29
C SER A 51 -3.32 -10.27 9.09
N ASN A 52 -4.08 -9.71 10.04
CA ASN A 52 -3.60 -8.67 10.93
C ASN A 52 -2.72 -9.26 12.04
N ASN A 53 -1.40 -9.13 11.91
CA ASN A 53 -0.44 -9.58 12.92
C ASN A 53 -0.04 -8.47 13.92
N SER A 54 -0.61 -7.27 13.78
CA SER A 54 -0.42 -6.19 14.73
C SER A 54 -1.17 -6.48 16.04
N PRO A 55 -0.64 -6.09 17.21
CA PRO A 55 -1.42 -6.08 18.45
C PRO A 55 -2.58 -5.07 18.40
N ASP A 56 -2.53 -4.11 17.49
CA ASP A 56 -3.55 -3.07 17.34
C ASP A 56 -4.67 -3.51 16.39
N THR A 57 -5.89 -3.07 16.70
CA THR A 57 -7.05 -3.30 15.82
C THR A 57 -6.95 -2.44 14.56
N LEU A 58 -6.99 -3.08 13.39
CA LEU A 58 -7.01 -2.40 12.11
C LEU A 58 -8.43 -1.96 11.75
N THR A 59 -8.66 -0.64 11.64
CA THR A 59 -9.97 -0.05 11.32
C THR A 59 -10.13 0.37 9.87
N LYS A 60 -9.02 0.43 9.10
CA LYS A 60 -9.01 0.86 7.69
C LYS A 60 -8.00 0.04 6.90
N VAL A 61 -8.36 -0.30 5.66
CA VAL A 61 -7.46 -0.91 4.68
C VAL A 61 -7.51 -0.06 3.42
N TYR A 62 -6.34 0.29 2.89
CA TYR A 62 -6.22 1.07 1.66
C TYR A 62 -5.82 0.16 0.50
N TYR A 63 -6.48 0.34 -0.64
CA TYR A 63 -6.15 -0.34 -1.88
C TYR A 63 -5.45 0.63 -2.83
N HIS A 64 -4.35 0.18 -3.41
CA HIS A 64 -3.58 0.96 -4.38
C HIS A 64 -4.05 0.61 -5.80
N LEU A 65 -4.84 1.50 -6.40
CA LEU A 65 -5.24 1.40 -7.82
C LEU A 65 -4.21 2.14 -8.67
N TYR A 66 -3.06 1.50 -8.90
CA TYR A 66 -1.89 2.15 -9.50
C TYR A 66 -2.18 2.86 -10.83
N PHE A 67 -2.95 2.25 -11.73
CA PHE A 67 -3.24 2.86 -13.04
C PHE A 67 -3.94 4.22 -12.92
N ASN A 68 -4.84 4.39 -11.96
CA ASN A 68 -5.57 5.65 -11.73
C ASN A 68 -4.64 6.79 -11.30
N ALA A 69 -3.45 6.48 -10.80
CA ALA A 69 -2.46 7.48 -10.44
C ALA A 69 -1.77 8.08 -11.68
N PHE A 70 -1.79 7.45 -12.85
CA PHE A 70 -1.04 7.88 -14.04
C PHE A 70 -1.95 8.45 -15.13
N GLN A 71 -2.75 9.45 -14.77
CA GLN A 71 -3.58 10.23 -15.70
C GLN A 71 -3.30 11.73 -15.53
N PRO A 72 -3.49 12.55 -16.59
CA PRO A 72 -3.40 14.01 -16.47
C PRO A 72 -4.24 14.55 -15.31
N GLY A 73 -3.68 15.46 -14.51
CA GLY A 73 -4.38 16.04 -13.36
C GLY A 73 -4.47 15.14 -12.11
N SER A 74 -3.94 13.91 -12.15
CA SER A 74 -3.84 13.07 -10.96
C SER A 74 -2.91 13.68 -9.91
N MET A 75 -2.99 13.18 -8.67
CA MET A 75 -2.03 13.58 -7.62
C MET A 75 -0.58 13.28 -8.02
N MET A 76 -0.33 12.21 -8.76
CA MET A 76 1.03 11.87 -9.21
C MET A 76 1.53 12.84 -10.29
N ASP A 77 0.68 13.23 -11.25
CA ASP A 77 1.00 14.25 -12.26
C ASP A 77 1.34 15.60 -11.61
N VAL A 78 0.43 16.09 -10.75
CA VAL A 78 0.62 17.37 -10.07
C VAL A 78 1.88 17.34 -9.21
N ARG A 79 2.11 16.24 -8.49
CA ARG A 79 3.30 16.10 -7.64
C ARG A 79 4.59 16.04 -8.46
N SER A 80 4.65 15.26 -9.54
CA SER A 80 5.87 15.11 -10.33
C SER A 80 6.32 16.42 -10.98
N ARG A 81 5.39 17.32 -11.30
CA ARG A 81 5.72 18.65 -11.85
C ARG A 81 6.16 19.67 -10.81
N ASN A 82 5.79 19.49 -9.54
CA ASN A 82 6.02 20.45 -8.46
C ASN A 82 7.16 20.06 -7.50
N LEU A 83 7.80 18.90 -7.70
CA LEU A 83 8.96 18.50 -6.91
C LEU A 83 10.22 19.27 -7.34
N PRO A 84 11.10 19.67 -6.40
CA PRO A 84 12.39 20.28 -6.74
C PRO A 84 13.32 19.37 -7.55
N ASP A 85 13.25 18.06 -7.31
CA ASP A 85 14.02 17.03 -8.01
C ASP A 85 13.08 15.88 -8.43
N PRO A 86 12.35 16.04 -9.55
CA PRO A 86 11.42 15.02 -10.01
C PRO A 86 12.14 13.86 -10.71
N ASP A 87 11.59 12.66 -10.60
CA ASP A 87 12.13 11.48 -11.31
C ASP A 87 12.18 11.78 -12.82
N ARG A 88 13.40 11.74 -13.36
CA ARG A 88 13.70 12.03 -14.77
C ARG A 88 12.93 11.15 -15.76
N ARG A 89 12.46 9.98 -15.31
CA ARG A 89 11.63 9.07 -16.10
C ARG A 89 10.18 9.51 -16.15
N VAL A 90 9.72 10.36 -15.24
CA VAL A 90 8.32 10.80 -15.13
C VAL A 90 8.17 12.26 -15.53
N MET A 91 8.89 13.19 -14.87
CA MET A 91 8.84 14.64 -15.14
C MET A 91 7.40 15.13 -15.36
N ASP A 92 7.11 15.69 -16.54
CA ASP A 92 5.80 16.17 -16.97
C ASP A 92 5.08 15.20 -17.92
N ARG A 93 5.60 13.97 -18.09
CA ARG A 93 5.05 12.99 -19.06
C ARG A 93 3.59 12.65 -18.79
N ILE A 94 3.18 12.55 -17.52
CA ILE A 94 1.81 12.18 -17.16
C ILE A 94 0.81 13.24 -17.66
N SER A 95 1.12 14.54 -17.52
CA SER A 95 0.28 15.63 -18.07
C SER A 95 0.13 15.62 -19.59
N LYS A 96 0.97 14.87 -20.30
CA LYS A 96 1.01 14.81 -21.77
C LYS A 96 0.39 13.52 -22.33
N LEU A 97 -0.04 12.59 -21.47
CA LEU A 97 -0.69 11.37 -21.92
C LEU A 97 -2.04 11.70 -22.57
N LYS A 98 -2.32 11.03 -23.69
CA LYS A 98 -3.63 11.06 -24.34
C LYS A 98 -4.62 10.12 -23.65
N GLU A 99 -5.90 10.28 -23.97
CA GLU A 99 -6.98 9.43 -23.43
C GLU A 99 -6.80 7.93 -23.74
N ASP A 100 -6.14 7.59 -24.86
CA ASP A 100 -5.82 6.21 -25.25
C ASP A 100 -4.49 5.69 -24.67
N GLU A 101 -3.74 6.55 -23.99
CA GLU A 101 -2.47 6.22 -23.32
C GLU A 101 -2.61 6.12 -21.79
N ILE A 102 -3.78 6.45 -21.25
CA ILE A 102 -4.10 6.33 -19.82
C ILE A 102 -4.83 5.02 -19.52
N GLY A 103 -4.63 4.52 -18.30
CA GLY A 103 -5.32 3.34 -17.79
C GLY A 103 -6.06 3.65 -16.51
N PHE A 104 -7.16 2.94 -16.28
CA PHE A 104 -7.90 3.01 -15.02
C PHE A 104 -8.40 1.64 -14.58
N GLN A 105 -8.47 1.46 -13.27
CA GLN A 105 -9.14 0.36 -12.60
C GLN A 105 -10.46 0.90 -12.05
N HIS A 106 -11.57 0.32 -12.53
CA HIS A 106 -12.89 0.57 -11.98
C HIS A 106 -13.30 -0.59 -11.09
N ILE A 107 -13.46 -0.30 -9.80
CA ILE A 107 -13.97 -1.27 -8.85
C ILE A 107 -15.49 -1.25 -8.93
N THR A 108 -16.06 -2.32 -9.47
CA THR A 108 -17.52 -2.44 -9.69
C THR A 108 -18.28 -2.81 -8.43
N SER A 109 -17.65 -3.58 -7.54
CA SER A 109 -18.19 -3.93 -6.24
C SER A 109 -17.07 -4.32 -5.28
N LEU A 110 -17.30 -4.13 -3.98
CA LEU A 110 -16.41 -4.58 -2.93
C LEU A 110 -17.24 -5.21 -1.81
N LYS A 111 -16.83 -6.38 -1.36
CA LYS A 111 -17.43 -7.07 -0.22
C LYS A 111 -16.36 -7.38 0.81
N GLN A 112 -16.66 -7.15 2.07
CA GLN A 112 -15.87 -7.61 3.21
C GLN A 112 -16.62 -8.75 3.87
N ASP A 113 -15.96 -9.92 3.99
CA ASP A 113 -16.52 -11.11 4.65
C ASP A 113 -17.93 -11.47 4.16
N GLY A 114 -18.14 -11.34 2.84
CA GLY A 114 -19.41 -11.63 2.16
C GLY A 114 -20.45 -10.50 2.20
N LYS A 115 -20.23 -9.44 3.00
CA LYS A 115 -21.12 -8.28 3.11
C LYS A 115 -20.66 -7.15 2.21
N ALA A 116 -21.58 -6.50 1.51
CA ALA A 116 -21.26 -5.32 0.72
C ALA A 116 -20.77 -4.18 1.63
N LEU A 117 -19.70 -3.51 1.23
CA LEU A 117 -19.27 -2.27 1.86
C LEU A 117 -20.09 -1.12 1.26
N THR A 118 -20.73 -0.33 2.13
CA THR A 118 -21.47 0.91 1.80
C THR A 118 -20.54 2.09 1.65
#